data_AF-A0A1D8IKJ4-F1
#
_entry.id   AF-A0A1D8IKJ4-F1
#
_cell.length_a   1.000
_cell.length_b   1.000
_cell.length_c   1.000
_cell.angle_alpha   90.00
_cell.angle_beta   90.00
_cell.angle_gamma   90.00
#
_symmetry.space_group_name_H-M   'P 1'
#
loop_
_entity.id
_entity.type
_entity.pdbx_description
1 polymer ?
#
loop_
_entity_poly.entity_id
_entity_poly.type
_entity_poly.pdbx_seq_one_letter_code
_entity_poly.pdbx_strand_id
1 'polypeptide(L)'
;MKAFREINQNDDFATSQFIDGCLEQRISKQRLLDWSSIPCFIPAPLKRVLRKAVQSHGERYDSVSEFLAELARVRNGMPEWIQTKAGPKLENWKGTDFLLERDGGFFQVKKKRHTSNNFRADKNYTPGKLDAVFKQLRANTGLP
;
A
#
# COMPACT_ATOMS: atom_id res chain seq x y z
N MET A 1 -0.55 22.52 17.75
CA MET A 1 0.37 22.27 18.89
C MET A 1 0.13 23.19 20.11
N LYS A 2 -0.54 24.35 19.99
CA LYS A 2 -0.93 25.16 21.16
C LYS A 2 -1.92 24.43 22.11
N ALA A 3 -2.95 23.79 21.56
CA ALA A 3 -3.99 23.11 22.35
C ALA A 3 -3.50 21.96 23.27
N PHE A 4 -2.44 21.23 22.91
CA PHE A 4 -1.90 20.16 23.77
C PHE A 4 -1.11 20.70 24.97
N ARG A 5 -0.57 21.93 24.88
CA ARG A 5 0.15 22.57 25.99
C ARG A 5 -0.79 23.18 27.04
N GLU A 6 -2.08 23.32 26.70
CA GLU A 6 -3.11 23.86 27.59
C GLU A 6 -3.77 22.78 28.46
N ILE A 7 -3.48 21.50 28.20
CA ILE A 7 -4.00 20.38 28.98
C ILE A 7 -3.05 20.13 30.15
N ASN A 8 -3.62 19.94 31.34
CA ASN A 8 -2.85 19.57 32.51
C ASN A 8 -2.31 18.14 32.32
N GLN A 9 -1.01 18.01 32.03
CA GLN A 9 -0.36 16.75 31.65
C GLN A 9 -0.33 15.70 32.77
N ASN A 10 -0.71 16.06 34.00
CA ASN A 10 -0.84 15.15 35.14
C ASN A 10 -2.23 14.52 35.28
N ASP A 11 -3.17 14.87 34.39
CA ASP A 11 -4.50 14.26 34.32
C ASP A 11 -4.57 13.26 33.16
N ASP A 12 -4.47 11.98 33.51
CA ASP A 12 -4.53 10.86 32.57
C ASP A 12 -5.86 10.81 31.80
N PHE A 13 -6.96 11.22 32.44
CA PHE A 13 -8.29 11.23 31.82
C PHE A 13 -8.39 12.35 30.77
N ALA A 14 -8.00 13.57 31.14
CA ALA A 14 -8.01 14.71 30.22
C ALA A 14 -7.06 14.47 29.02
N THR A 15 -5.92 13.83 29.26
CA THR A 15 -4.98 13.45 28.21
C THR A 15 -5.59 12.42 27.25
N SER A 16 -6.24 11.38 27.79
CA SER A 16 -6.91 10.35 26.99
C SER A 16 -8.03 10.94 26.11
N GLN A 17 -8.89 11.79 26.69
CA GLN A 17 -9.99 12.43 25.96
C GLN A 17 -9.48 13.30 24.80
N PHE A 18 -8.38 14.03 25.00
CA PHE A 18 -7.79 14.83 23.94
C PHE A 18 -7.21 13.98 22.81
N ILE A 19 -6.52 12.89 23.15
CA ILE A 19 -5.96 11.95 22.17
C ILE A 19 -7.10 11.35 21.33
N ASP A 20 -8.17 10.90 21.98
CA ASP A 20 -9.35 10.34 21.30
C ASP A 20 -9.98 11.36 20.36
N GLY A 21 -10.17 12.60 20.81
CA GLY A 21 -10.69 13.68 19.97
C GLY A 21 -9.80 13.97 18.74
N CYS A 22 -8.48 13.89 18.90
CA CYS A 22 -7.55 14.05 17.77
C CYS A 22 -7.63 12.88 16.78
N LEU A 23 -7.75 11.64 17.29
CA LEU A 23 -7.92 10.45 16.46
C LEU A 23 -9.24 10.52 15.68
N GLU A 24 -10.33 10.89 16.34
CA GLU A 24 -11.65 11.01 15.73
C GLU A 24 -11.70 12.11 14.65
N GLN A 25 -11.04 13.24 14.88
CA GLN A 25 -10.85 14.27 13.85
C GLN A 25 -10.04 13.78 12.65
N ARG A 26 -9.06 12.91 12.85
CA ARG A 26 -8.28 12.31 11.74
C ARG A 26 -9.08 11.26 11.00
N ILE A 27 -9.85 10.43 11.71
CA ILE A 27 -10.73 9.41 11.15
C ILE A 27 -11.79 10.05 10.26
N SER A 28 -12.54 11.02 10.79
CA SER A 28 -13.60 11.75 10.06
C SER A 28 -13.09 12.44 8.79
N LYS A 29 -11.85 12.94 8.80
CA LYS A 29 -11.20 13.56 7.64
C LYS A 29 -10.53 12.56 6.68
N GLN A 30 -10.61 11.26 6.96
CA GLN A 30 -9.88 10.19 6.25
C GLN A 30 -8.35 10.42 6.19
N ARG A 31 -7.79 11.06 7.22
CA ARG A 31 -6.37 11.41 7.35
C ARG A 31 -5.66 10.61 8.44
N LEU A 32 -6.28 9.52 8.92
CA LEU A 32 -5.65 8.63 9.89
C LEU A 32 -4.39 7.97 9.30
N LEU A 33 -4.47 7.57 8.02
CA LEU A 33 -3.37 6.99 7.26
C LEU A 33 -2.94 7.94 6.15
N ASP A 34 -1.63 7.97 5.86
CA ASP A 34 -1.11 8.62 4.67
C ASP A 34 -1.29 7.71 3.45
N TRP A 35 -2.40 7.90 2.74
CA TRP A 35 -2.71 7.12 1.54
C TRP A 35 -1.74 7.34 0.38
N SER A 36 -0.98 8.42 0.38
CA SER A 36 0.03 8.71 -0.63
C SER A 36 1.31 7.88 -0.43
N SER A 37 1.56 7.45 0.81
CA SER A 37 2.67 6.55 1.15
C SER A 37 2.46 5.11 0.69
N ILE A 38 1.21 4.71 0.37
CA ILE A 38 0.90 3.34 -0.04
C ILE A 38 1.45 3.08 -1.44
N PRO A 39 2.28 2.04 -1.63
CA PRO A 39 2.90 1.76 -2.92
C PRO A 39 1.89 1.63 -4.08
N CYS A 40 2.33 2.02 -5.28
CA CYS A 40 1.48 2.02 -6.47
C CYS A 40 1.04 0.65 -6.95
N PHE A 41 1.77 -0.41 -6.55
CA PHE A 41 1.46 -1.80 -6.85
C PHE A 41 0.40 -2.41 -5.93
N ILE A 42 -0.05 -1.68 -4.91
CA ILE A 42 -1.20 -2.07 -4.11
C ILE A 42 -2.48 -1.68 -4.87
N PRO A 43 -3.34 -2.65 -5.22
CA PRO A 43 -4.50 -2.38 -6.06
C PRO A 43 -5.61 -1.65 -5.31
N ALA A 44 -6.46 -0.95 -6.06
CA ALA A 44 -7.54 -0.12 -5.51
C ALA A 44 -8.54 -0.86 -4.61
N PRO A 45 -8.94 -2.12 -4.88
CA PRO A 45 -9.82 -2.88 -3.99
C PRO A 45 -9.23 -3.06 -2.58
N LEU A 46 -7.93 -3.37 -2.46
CA LEU A 46 -7.28 -3.50 -1.16
C LEU A 46 -7.25 -2.16 -0.42
N LYS A 47 -6.93 -1.06 -1.13
CA LYS A 47 -7.02 0.29 -0.55
C LYS A 47 -8.43 0.63 -0.06
N ARG A 48 -9.48 0.16 -0.74
CA ARG A 48 -10.88 0.37 -0.34
C ARG A 48 -11.21 -0.38 0.96
N VAL A 49 -10.81 -1.65 1.06
CA VAL A 49 -10.98 -2.45 2.29
C VAL A 49 -10.28 -1.77 3.47
N LEU A 50 -9.04 -1.33 3.28
CA LEU A 50 -8.29 -0.62 4.32
C LEU A 50 -8.94 0.72 4.70
N ARG A 51 -9.50 1.47 3.74
CA ARG A 51 -10.23 2.71 4.00
C ARG A 51 -11.48 2.45 4.84
N LYS A 52 -12.30 1.45 4.48
CA LYS A 52 -13.49 1.09 5.25
C LYS A 52 -13.13 0.68 6.68
N ALA A 53 -12.05 -0.08 6.86
CA ALA A 53 -11.60 -0.52 8.18
C ALA A 53 -11.26 0.61 9.16
N VAL A 54 -10.86 1.78 8.65
CA VAL A 54 -10.46 2.94 9.46
C VAL A 54 -11.49 4.08 9.47
N GLN A 55 -12.69 3.85 8.95
CA GLN A 55 -13.79 4.82 9.05
C GLN A 55 -14.30 4.94 10.49
N SER A 56 -15.17 5.94 10.71
CA SER A 56 -15.86 6.13 11.98
C SER A 56 -16.72 4.92 12.35
N HIS A 57 -17.08 4.84 13.61
CA HIS A 57 -18.03 3.83 14.09
C HIS A 57 -19.35 3.93 13.30
N GLY A 58 -19.92 2.78 12.92
CA GLY A 58 -21.09 2.69 12.04
C GLY A 58 -20.81 2.76 10.53
N GLU A 59 -19.65 3.28 10.12
CA GLU A 59 -19.21 3.26 8.70
C GLU A 59 -18.16 2.18 8.42
N ARG A 60 -17.37 1.82 9.44
CA ARG A 60 -16.42 0.71 9.37
C ARG A 60 -17.12 -0.65 9.46
N TYR A 61 -16.36 -1.72 9.25
CA TYR A 61 -16.85 -3.10 9.44
C TYR A 61 -17.48 -3.31 10.82
N ASP A 62 -18.61 -4.03 10.86
CA ASP A 62 -19.34 -4.30 12.11
C ASP A 62 -18.57 -5.28 13.00
N SER A 63 -17.76 -6.14 12.38
CA SER A 63 -16.93 -7.12 13.09
C SER A 63 -15.58 -7.35 12.42
N VAL A 64 -14.63 -7.84 13.21
CA VAL A 64 -13.31 -8.28 12.72
C VAL A 64 -13.47 -9.39 11.68
N SER A 65 -14.43 -10.31 11.87
CA SER A 65 -14.70 -11.41 10.94
C SER A 65 -15.15 -10.93 9.56
N GLU A 66 -16.02 -9.90 9.50
CA GLU A 66 -16.46 -9.30 8.24
C GLU A 66 -15.28 -8.67 7.49
N PHE A 67 -14.45 -7.89 8.22
CA PHE A 67 -13.23 -7.30 7.68
C PHE A 67 -12.28 -8.37 7.12
N LEU A 68 -11.99 -9.42 7.89
CA LEU A 68 -11.10 -10.50 7.46
C LEU A 68 -11.66 -11.26 6.25
N ALA A 69 -12.98 -11.48 6.19
CA ALA A 69 -13.62 -12.13 5.05
C ALA A 69 -13.50 -11.29 3.77
N GLU A 70 -13.73 -9.98 3.84
CA GLU A 70 -13.54 -9.11 2.67
C GLU A 70 -12.07 -9.00 2.27
N LEU A 71 -11.16 -8.89 3.24
CA LEU A 71 -9.72 -8.87 3.01
C LEU A 71 -9.24 -10.15 2.31
N ALA A 72 -9.70 -11.32 2.76
CA ALA A 72 -9.38 -12.61 2.15
C ALA A 72 -9.93 -12.72 0.72
N ARG A 73 -11.15 -12.23 0.49
CA ARG A 73 -11.77 -12.18 -0.85
C ARG A 73 -10.94 -11.34 -1.81
N VAL A 74 -10.49 -10.16 -1.37
CA VAL A 74 -9.66 -9.27 -2.20
C VAL A 74 -8.26 -9.84 -2.38
N ARG A 75 -7.69 -10.55 -1.38
CA ARG A 75 -6.39 -11.22 -1.47
C ARG A 75 -6.35 -12.29 -2.55
N ASN A 76 -7.46 -12.98 -2.78
CA ASN A 76 -7.51 -14.05 -3.76
C ASN A 76 -7.27 -13.50 -5.18
N GLY A 77 -6.22 -13.97 -5.84
CA GLY A 77 -5.82 -13.52 -7.17
C GLY A 77 -4.92 -12.26 -7.21
N MET A 78 -4.47 -11.74 -6.06
CA MET A 78 -3.52 -10.64 -6.04
C MET A 78 -2.07 -11.12 -6.21
N PRO A 79 -1.27 -10.47 -7.06
CA PRO A 79 0.17 -10.72 -7.14
C PRO A 79 0.84 -10.30 -5.83
N GLU A 80 1.73 -11.15 -5.32
CA GLU A 80 2.50 -10.87 -4.12
C GLU A 80 3.76 -10.06 -4.49
N TRP A 81 3.70 -8.75 -4.22
CA TRP A 81 4.84 -7.85 -4.37
C TRP A 81 5.70 -7.85 -3.11
N ILE A 82 6.98 -8.17 -3.28
CA ILE A 82 7.97 -8.23 -2.21
C ILE A 82 8.88 -7.01 -2.32
N GLN A 83 8.97 -6.22 -1.26
CA GLN A 83 9.93 -5.12 -1.21
C GLN A 83 11.33 -5.68 -0.92
N THR A 84 12.27 -5.47 -1.84
CA THR A 84 13.68 -5.86 -1.66
C THR A 84 14.60 -4.64 -1.60
N LYS A 85 15.89 -4.84 -1.28
CA LYS A 85 16.91 -3.79 -1.32
C LYS A 85 17.07 -3.18 -2.72
N ALA A 86 16.94 -4.00 -3.77
CA ALA A 86 17.05 -3.55 -5.16
C ALA A 86 15.77 -2.85 -5.66
N GLY A 87 14.62 -3.15 -5.04
CA GLY A 87 13.32 -2.59 -5.38
C GLY A 87 12.19 -3.62 -5.27
N PRO A 88 10.96 -3.23 -5.67
CA PRO A 88 9.81 -4.12 -5.68
C PRO A 88 10.00 -5.29 -6.64
N LYS A 89 9.79 -6.51 -6.14
CA LYS A 89 9.89 -7.76 -6.90
C LYS A 89 8.53 -8.45 -6.92
N LEU A 90 8.17 -9.00 -8.07
CA LEU A 90 7.02 -9.88 -8.23
C LEU A 90 7.51 -11.24 -8.73
N GLU A 91 7.04 -12.31 -8.09
CA GLU A 91 7.40 -13.67 -8.46
C GLU A 91 6.24 -14.39 -9.15
N ASN A 92 6.60 -15.22 -10.13
CA ASN A 92 5.74 -16.17 -10.83
C ASN A 92 4.44 -15.58 -11.39
N TRP A 93 4.47 -14.35 -11.90
CA TRP A 93 3.33 -13.81 -12.64
C TRP A 93 3.29 -14.41 -14.04
N LYS A 94 2.39 -15.38 -14.24
CA LYS A 94 2.27 -16.13 -15.51
C LYS A 94 3.61 -16.73 -15.95
N GLY A 95 4.39 -17.29 -15.01
CA GLY A 95 5.71 -17.90 -15.26
C GLY A 95 6.87 -16.90 -15.43
N THR A 96 6.64 -15.61 -15.17
CA THR A 96 7.65 -14.55 -15.26
C THR A 96 7.82 -13.85 -13.92
N ASP A 97 9.06 -13.63 -13.51
CA ASP A 97 9.37 -12.76 -12.39
C ASP A 97 9.75 -11.38 -12.90
N PHE A 98 9.29 -10.35 -12.18
CA PHE A 98 9.59 -8.96 -12.47
C PHE A 98 10.32 -8.31 -11.31
N LEU A 99 11.29 -7.46 -11.60
CA LEU A 99 11.98 -6.62 -10.64
C LEU A 99 11.96 -5.19 -11.16
N LEU A 100 11.42 -4.28 -10.35
CA LEU A 100 11.50 -2.85 -10.57
C LEU A 100 12.76 -2.35 -9.86
N GLU A 101 13.90 -2.49 -10.54
CA GLU A 101 15.19 -2.14 -9.97
C GLU A 101 15.35 -0.62 -9.92
N ARG A 102 15.80 -0.12 -8.77
CA ARG A 102 16.09 1.30 -8.58
C ARG A 102 17.51 1.62 -9.05
N ASP A 103 17.63 2.57 -9.96
CA ASP A 103 18.90 3.10 -10.45
C ASP A 103 18.83 4.63 -10.57
N GLY A 104 19.73 5.34 -9.88
CA GLY A 104 19.86 6.80 -9.99
C GLY A 104 18.58 7.61 -9.69
N GLY A 105 17.63 7.07 -8.91
CA GLY A 105 16.33 7.71 -8.64
C GLY A 105 15.23 7.38 -9.66
N PHE A 106 15.56 6.65 -10.71
CA PHE A 106 14.64 6.05 -11.65
C PHE A 106 14.46 4.55 -11.36
N PHE A 107 13.45 3.96 -11.98
CA PHE A 107 13.17 2.53 -11.93
C PHE A 107 13.27 1.95 -13.32
N GLN A 108 13.86 0.77 -13.43
CA GLN A 108 13.93 -0.03 -14.66
C GLN A 108 13.25 -1.38 -14.43
N VAL A 109 12.52 -1.86 -15.44
CA VAL A 109 11.97 -3.23 -15.41
C VAL A 109 13.06 -4.20 -15.81
N LYS A 110 13.37 -5.14 -14.91
CA LYS A 110 14.04 -6.38 -15.24
C LYS A 110 13.05 -7.53 -15.15
N LYS A 111 13.21 -8.52 -16.01
CA LYS A 111 12.42 -9.76 -15.94
C LYS A 111 13.29 -11.00 -16.08
N LYS A 112 12.78 -12.11 -15.59
CA LYS A 112 13.31 -13.45 -15.86
C LYS A 112 12.17 -14.45 -15.96
N ARG A 113 12.41 -15.57 -16.63
CA ARG A 113 11.54 -16.75 -16.45
C ARG A 113 11.65 -17.17 -14.98
N HIS A 114 10.55 -17.62 -14.38
CA HIS A 114 10.52 -18.00 -12.96
C HIS A 114 11.63 -19.02 -12.62
N THR A 115 11.86 -19.98 -13.51
CA THR A 115 12.89 -21.04 -13.40
C THR A 115 14.32 -20.58 -13.70
N SER A 116 14.53 -19.34 -14.15
CA SER A 116 15.85 -18.80 -14.47
C SER A 116 16.45 -18.08 -13.27
N ASN A 117 17.77 -18.02 -13.20
CA ASN A 117 18.48 -17.36 -12.10
C ASN A 117 18.76 -15.87 -12.35
N ASN A 118 18.80 -15.44 -13.62
CA ASN A 118 19.33 -14.12 -13.96
C ASN A 118 18.25 -13.18 -14.51
N PHE A 119 18.06 -12.05 -13.82
CA PHE A 119 17.26 -10.94 -14.29
C PHE A 119 17.93 -10.22 -15.46
N ARG A 120 17.15 -9.89 -16.48
CA ARG A 120 17.61 -9.09 -17.63
C ARG A 120 16.75 -7.85 -17.78
N ALA A 121 17.39 -6.73 -18.11
CA ALA A 121 16.70 -5.50 -18.47
C ALA A 121 15.74 -5.75 -19.63
N ASP A 122 14.49 -5.31 -19.46
CA ASP A 122 13.49 -5.37 -20.51
C ASP A 122 13.38 -4.03 -21.22
N LYS A 123 13.79 -3.99 -22.49
CA LYS A 123 13.83 -2.78 -23.32
C LYS A 123 12.44 -2.31 -23.76
N ASN A 124 11.39 -3.11 -23.52
CA ASN A 124 10.01 -2.72 -23.83
C ASN A 124 9.42 -1.71 -22.83
N TYR A 125 10.15 -1.40 -21.74
CA TYR A 125 9.72 -0.45 -20.73
C TYR A 125 10.68 0.73 -20.67
N THR A 126 10.12 1.94 -20.64
CA THR A 126 10.91 3.15 -20.48
C THR A 126 11.22 3.37 -19.00
N PRO A 127 12.50 3.53 -18.62
CA PRO A 127 12.87 3.87 -17.25
C PRO A 127 12.21 5.17 -16.79
N GLY A 128 11.84 5.25 -15.51
CA GLY A 128 11.06 6.39 -15.02
C GLY A 128 10.79 6.36 -13.52
N LYS A 129 9.86 7.21 -13.07
CA LYS A 129 9.34 7.12 -11.70
C LYS A 129 8.58 5.79 -11.52
N LEU A 130 8.59 5.26 -10.30
CA LEU A 130 7.99 3.97 -9.97
C LEU A 130 6.55 3.83 -10.51
N ASP A 131 5.69 4.82 -10.25
CA ASP A 131 4.30 4.81 -10.72
C ASP A 131 4.17 4.73 -12.23
N ALA A 132 5.04 5.43 -12.98
CA ALA A 132 5.01 5.44 -14.43
C ALA A 132 5.46 4.09 -15.00
N VAL A 133 6.52 3.52 -14.41
CA VAL A 133 7.05 2.20 -14.81
C VAL A 133 6.03 1.10 -14.47
N PHE A 134 5.43 1.15 -13.29
CA PHE A 134 4.41 0.20 -12.88
C PHE A 134 3.16 0.28 -13.75
N LYS A 135 2.72 1.48 -14.16
CA LYS A 135 1.61 1.64 -15.12
C LYS A 135 1.89 0.97 -16.46
N GLN A 136 3.11 1.13 -17.00
CA GLN A 136 3.52 0.44 -18.23
C GLN A 136 3.53 -1.08 -18.05
N LEU A 137 4.13 -1.56 -16.95
CA LEU A 137 4.15 -2.99 -16.61
C LEU A 137 2.73 -3.57 -16.52
N ARG A 138 1.83 -2.86 -15.83
CA ARG A 138 0.43 -3.25 -15.67
C ARG A 138 -0.29 -3.36 -17.01
N ALA A 139 -0.15 -2.37 -17.88
CA ALA A 139 -0.74 -2.36 -19.21
C ALA A 139 -0.26 -3.55 -20.07
N ASN A 140 1.02 -3.90 -19.98
CA ASN A 140 1.62 -4.96 -20.81
C ASN A 140 1.42 -6.39 -20.28
N THR A 141 1.14 -6.55 -18.97
CA THR A 141 1.08 -7.89 -18.33
C THR A 141 -0.30 -8.28 -17.82
N GLY A 142 -1.23 -7.31 -17.78
CA GLY A 142 -2.58 -7.48 -17.23
C GLY A 142 -2.58 -7.67 -15.72
N LEU A 143 -1.63 -7.04 -15.00
CA LEU A 143 -1.66 -7.00 -13.55
C LEU A 143 -2.90 -6.23 -13.05
N PRO A 144 -3.48 -6.62 -11.90
CA PRO A 144 -4.63 -5.94 -11.31
C PRO A 144 -4.35 -4.49 -10.87
#